data_AF-A0A6B2MG25-F1
#
_entry.id   AF-A0A6B2MG25-F1
#
_cell.length_a   1.000
_cell.length_b   1.000
_cell.length_c   1.000
_cell.angle_alpha   90.00
_cell.angle_beta   90.00
_cell.angle_gamma   90.00
#
_symmetry.space_group_name_H-M   'P 1'
#
loop_
_entity.id
_entity.type
_entity.pdbx_description
1 polymer ?
#
loop_
_entity_poly.entity_id
_entity_poly.type
_entity_poly.pdbx_seq_one_letter_code
_entity_poly.pdbx_strand_id
1 'polypeptide(L)'
;MRAIKGAAFWICSQRSWTPGRPPRERDVQRTLLEAAKLPDAFEIQDEIPYRKFFAGNPPVKIFGKGSRLDFAVRKKNKETKKYRTVVACELKLMPVSRERFDKDLTRLAALKQRRPDIKTYLVVFSYGRPDAPPDGGRYPEGRYNAVPASTFQHCKKVREFSITTSDKNPKSEVHLFVFEVDGVSLI
;
A
#
# COMPACT_ATOMS: atom_id res chain seq x y z
N MET A 1 9.32 2.63 -9.24
CA MET A 1 10.34 2.08 -8.31
C MET A 1 11.13 3.16 -7.58
N ARG A 2 11.77 4.13 -8.25
CA ARG A 2 12.55 5.18 -7.56
C ARG A 2 11.73 5.97 -6.52
N ALA A 3 10.51 6.37 -6.87
CA ALA A 3 9.61 7.08 -5.95
C ALA A 3 9.27 6.29 -4.68
N ILE A 4 8.99 4.98 -4.82
CA ILE A 4 8.64 4.11 -3.69
C ILE A 4 9.86 3.89 -2.77
N LYS A 5 11.05 3.71 -3.34
CA LYS A 5 12.31 3.68 -2.57
C LYS A 5 12.58 5.02 -1.87
N GLY A 6 12.32 6.14 -2.54
CA GLY A 6 12.45 7.49 -1.97
C GLY A 6 11.51 7.72 -0.79
N ALA A 7 10.25 7.27 -0.87
CA ALA A 7 9.31 7.36 0.25
C ALA A 7 9.72 6.46 1.42
N ALA A 8 10.19 5.23 1.15
CA ALA A 8 10.75 4.36 2.20
C ALA A 8 11.93 5.02 2.92
N PHE A 9 12.83 5.67 2.16
CA PHE A 9 13.94 6.44 2.74
C PHE A 9 13.46 7.66 3.55
N TRP A 10 12.48 8.41 3.03
CA TRP A 10 11.92 9.55 3.75
C TRP A 10 11.29 9.14 5.08
N ILE A 11 10.51 8.05 5.10
CA ILE A 11 9.95 7.49 6.33
C ILE A 11 11.07 7.14 7.32
N CYS A 12 12.10 6.47 6.84
CA CYS A 12 13.26 6.05 7.61
C CYS A 12 13.96 7.24 8.29
N SER A 13 14.18 8.31 7.51
CA SER A 13 14.79 9.56 7.98
C SER A 13 13.90 10.31 8.96
N GLN A 14 12.60 10.43 8.70
CA GLN A 14 11.63 11.05 9.61
C GLN A 14 11.60 10.36 10.98
N ARG A 15 11.63 9.03 11.02
CA ARG A 15 11.69 8.27 12.27
C ARG A 15 13.00 8.46 13.03
N SER A 16 14.09 8.69 12.31
CA SER A 16 15.39 8.97 12.91
C SER A 16 15.42 10.37 13.55
N TRP A 17 14.76 11.35 12.92
CA TRP A 17 14.73 12.75 13.40
C TRP A 17 13.59 13.05 14.39
N THR A 18 12.46 12.34 14.28
CA THR A 18 11.26 12.57 15.10
C THR A 18 10.66 11.26 15.64
N PRO A 19 11.36 10.54 16.54
CA PRO A 19 10.96 9.19 16.97
C PRO A 19 9.57 9.11 17.62
N GLY A 20 9.14 10.18 18.31
CA GLY A 20 7.85 10.25 19.00
C GLY A 20 6.64 10.59 18.11
N ARG A 21 6.84 10.87 16.82
CA ARG A 21 5.76 11.22 15.87
C ARG A 21 5.80 10.28 14.68
N PRO A 22 5.06 9.15 14.70
CA PRO A 22 5.05 8.23 13.57
C PRO A 22 4.46 8.91 12.32
N PRO A 23 4.99 8.62 11.12
CA PRO A 23 4.45 9.15 9.88
C PRO A 23 3.03 8.63 9.64
N ARG A 24 2.16 9.49 9.10
CA ARG A 24 0.80 9.10 8.72
C ARG A 24 0.79 8.58 7.28
N GLU A 25 -0.14 7.66 6.98
CA GLU A 25 -0.33 7.10 5.63
C GLU A 25 -0.40 8.19 4.54
N ARG A 26 -1.19 9.24 4.80
CA ARG A 26 -1.33 10.40 3.92
C ARG A 26 -0.01 11.14 3.64
N ASP A 27 0.88 11.27 4.62
CA ASP A 27 2.15 11.98 4.44
C ASP A 27 3.11 11.17 3.57
N VAL A 28 3.10 9.84 3.74
CA VAL A 28 3.86 8.90 2.90
C VAL A 28 3.33 8.92 1.47
N GLN A 29 2.02 8.87 1.31
CA GLN A 29 1.34 8.97 0.02
C GLN A 29 1.68 10.28 -0.69
N ARG A 30 1.59 11.43 -0.02
CA ARG A 30 2.04 12.71 -0.59
C ARG A 30 3.50 12.66 -1.03
N THR A 31 4.39 12.11 -0.20
CA THR A 31 5.82 11.96 -0.54
C THR A 31 6.03 11.07 -1.76
N LEU A 32 5.28 9.97 -1.89
CA LEU A 32 5.31 9.09 -3.05
C LEU A 32 4.90 9.85 -4.33
N LEU A 33 3.84 10.64 -4.24
CA LEU A 33 3.31 11.42 -5.36
C LEU A 33 4.30 12.49 -5.81
N GLU A 34 4.87 13.25 -4.87
CA GLU A 34 5.87 14.30 -5.15
C GLU A 34 7.16 13.71 -5.74
N ALA A 35 7.61 12.55 -5.25
CA ALA A 35 8.81 11.89 -5.75
C ALA A 35 8.59 11.13 -7.08
N ALA A 36 7.34 10.92 -7.50
CA ALA A 36 7.01 10.16 -8.70
C ALA A 36 7.23 10.98 -9.98
N LYS A 37 8.46 10.91 -10.50
CA LYS A 37 8.75 11.29 -11.88
C LYS A 37 8.17 10.24 -12.84
N LEU A 38 6.93 10.46 -13.30
CA LEU A 38 6.29 9.64 -14.31
C LEU A 38 6.56 10.20 -15.72
N PRO A 39 6.62 9.35 -16.76
CA PRO A 39 6.63 9.83 -18.14
C PRO A 39 5.32 10.57 -18.46
N ASP A 40 5.35 11.53 -19.38
CA ASP A 40 4.22 12.41 -19.76
C ASP A 40 2.90 11.68 -20.12
N ALA A 41 3.01 10.42 -20.55
CA ALA A 41 1.85 9.59 -20.85
C ALA A 41 1.13 9.04 -19.61
N PHE A 42 1.62 9.33 -18.40
CA PHE A 42 1.10 8.81 -17.15
C PHE A 42 0.88 9.90 -16.12
N GLU A 43 -0.14 9.70 -15.29
CA GLU A 43 -0.42 10.53 -14.11
C GLU A 43 -0.72 9.63 -12.90
N ILE A 44 -0.51 10.17 -11.70
CA ILE A 44 -1.02 9.56 -10.47
C ILE A 44 -2.21 10.36 -10.00
N GLN A 45 -3.29 9.66 -9.67
CA GLN A 45 -4.45 10.26 -9.04
C GLN A 45 -4.58 9.72 -7.62
N ASP A 46 -4.78 10.66 -6.71
CA ASP A 46 -4.92 10.41 -5.29
C ASP A 46 -6.38 10.18 -4.88
N GLU A 47 -6.60 9.36 -3.85
CA GLU A 47 -7.85 9.26 -3.11
C GLU A 47 -9.06 9.00 -4.03
N ILE A 48 -9.04 7.91 -4.80
CA ILE A 48 -10.03 7.65 -5.85
C ILE A 48 -11.25 6.92 -5.28
N PRO A 49 -12.47 7.46 -5.38
CA PRO A 49 -13.66 6.75 -4.92
C PRO A 49 -13.85 5.43 -5.67
N TYR A 50 -13.98 4.30 -4.94
CA TYR A 50 -14.10 2.98 -5.55
C TYR A 50 -15.27 2.88 -6.54
N ARG A 51 -16.38 3.60 -6.30
CA ARG A 51 -17.53 3.69 -7.22
C ARG A 51 -17.17 4.03 -8.68
N LYS A 52 -16.05 4.73 -8.92
CA LYS A 52 -15.57 5.06 -10.27
C LYS A 52 -15.15 3.83 -11.08
N PHE A 53 -14.81 2.72 -10.41
CA PHE A 53 -14.43 1.47 -11.06
C PHE A 53 -15.62 0.53 -11.32
N PHE A 54 -16.77 0.78 -10.67
CA PHE A 54 -17.95 -0.10 -10.68
C PHE A 54 -19.18 0.54 -11.34
N ALA A 55 -18.98 1.54 -12.21
CA ALA A 55 -20.08 2.26 -12.87
C ALA A 55 -21.16 2.77 -11.88
N GLY A 56 -20.76 3.18 -10.68
CA GLY A 56 -21.67 3.69 -9.65
C GLY A 56 -22.21 2.65 -8.65
N ASN A 57 -22.09 1.35 -8.93
CA ASN A 57 -22.68 0.29 -8.11
C ASN A 57 -21.63 -0.66 -7.48
N PRO A 58 -20.72 -0.17 -6.62
CA PRO A 58 -19.82 -1.05 -5.87
C PRO A 58 -20.62 -1.83 -4.80
N PRO A 59 -20.29 -3.10 -4.52
CA PRO A 59 -20.91 -3.86 -3.43
C PRO A 59 -20.79 -3.12 -2.09
N VAL A 60 -21.91 -2.64 -1.54
CA VAL A 60 -21.94 -1.79 -0.33
C VAL A 60 -21.34 -2.49 0.88
N LYS A 61 -21.54 -3.82 0.99
CA LYS A 61 -20.96 -4.65 2.07
C LYS A 61 -19.42 -4.61 2.08
N ILE A 62 -18.79 -4.42 0.92
CA ILE A 62 -17.33 -4.42 0.75
C ILE A 62 -16.77 -3.00 0.79
N PHE A 63 -17.37 -2.10 0.01
CA PHE A 63 -16.84 -0.75 -0.21
C PHE A 63 -17.46 0.31 0.68
N GLY A 64 -18.46 0.01 1.53
CA GLY A 64 -19.10 0.98 2.40
C GLY A 64 -19.54 2.28 1.70
N LYS A 65 -20.01 3.27 2.46
CA LYS A 65 -20.25 4.61 1.92
C LYS A 65 -18.93 5.40 1.96
N GLY A 66 -18.47 5.87 0.80
CA GLY A 66 -17.34 6.79 0.71
C GLY A 66 -15.94 6.17 0.76
N SER A 67 -15.78 4.85 0.61
CA SER A 67 -14.42 4.28 0.52
C SER A 67 -13.70 4.73 -0.73
N ARG A 68 -12.40 4.94 -0.55
CA ARG A 68 -11.48 5.47 -1.54
C ARG A 68 -10.26 4.57 -1.60
N LEU A 69 -9.73 4.43 -2.79
CA LEU A 69 -8.44 3.82 -3.07
C LEU A 69 -7.37 4.88 -2.83
N ASP A 70 -6.31 4.53 -2.11
CA ASP A 70 -5.23 5.47 -1.79
C ASP A 70 -4.68 6.15 -3.05
N PHE A 71 -4.19 5.39 -4.03
CA PHE A 71 -3.79 6.01 -5.31
C PHE A 71 -3.88 5.07 -6.50
N ALA A 72 -3.95 5.66 -7.70
CA ALA A 72 -3.90 4.91 -8.94
C ALA A 72 -3.01 5.58 -9.99
N VAL A 73 -2.31 4.76 -10.77
CA VAL A 73 -1.60 5.23 -11.96
C VAL A 73 -2.52 5.13 -13.16
N ARG A 74 -2.64 6.22 -13.89
CA ARG A 74 -3.45 6.32 -15.10
C ARG A 74 -2.56 6.55 -16.31
N LYS A 75 -2.93 5.95 -17.44
CA LYS A 75 -2.24 6.09 -18.72
C LYS A 75 -3.12 6.85 -19.70
N LYS A 76 -2.55 7.86 -20.34
CA LYS A 76 -3.18 8.63 -21.42
C LYS A 76 -3.24 7.78 -22.69
N ASN A 77 -4.44 7.64 -23.25
CA ASN A 77 -4.60 7.10 -24.60
C ASN A 77 -4.14 8.15 -25.62
N LYS A 78 -3.33 7.75 -26.60
CA LYS A 78 -2.75 8.68 -27.59
C LYS A 78 -3.79 9.25 -28.56
N GLU A 79 -4.78 8.45 -28.92
CA GLU A 79 -5.84 8.76 -29.88
C GLU A 79 -6.93 9.60 -29.20
N THR A 80 -7.50 9.10 -28.11
CA THR A 80 -8.65 9.76 -27.44
C THR A 80 -8.23 10.84 -26.45
N LYS A 81 -6.92 10.95 -26.14
CA LYS A 81 -6.36 11.81 -25.08
C LYS A 81 -6.93 11.57 -23.66
N LYS A 82 -7.80 10.56 -23.49
CA LYS A 82 -8.43 10.21 -22.21
C LYS A 82 -7.50 9.36 -21.35
N TYR A 83 -7.56 9.54 -20.04
CA TYR A 83 -6.79 8.76 -19.08
C TYR A 83 -7.58 7.58 -18.54
N ARG A 84 -7.01 6.38 -18.64
CA ARG A 84 -7.54 5.15 -18.03
C ARG A 84 -6.64 4.68 -16.90
N THR A 85 -7.23 4.18 -15.81
CA THR A 85 -6.47 3.53 -14.73
C THR A 85 -5.82 2.25 -15.26
N VAL A 86 -4.53 2.08 -14.98
CA VAL A 86 -3.76 0.88 -15.33
C VAL A 86 -3.19 0.18 -14.10
N VAL A 87 -3.01 0.93 -13.00
CA VAL A 87 -2.57 0.39 -11.72
C VAL A 87 -3.43 0.99 -10.59
N ALA A 88 -3.91 0.18 -9.67
CA ALA A 88 -4.57 0.58 -8.44
C ALA A 88 -3.75 0.11 -7.22
N CYS A 89 -3.57 0.98 -6.24
CA CYS A 89 -2.76 0.70 -5.06
C CYS A 89 -3.47 1.07 -3.76
N GLU A 90 -3.43 0.16 -2.78
CA GLU A 90 -3.57 0.51 -1.36
C GLU A 90 -2.20 0.56 -0.71
N LEU A 91 -2.05 1.46 0.26
CA LEU A 91 -0.88 1.64 1.06
C LEU A 91 -1.23 1.38 2.53
N LYS A 92 -0.37 0.62 3.21
CA LYS A 92 -0.48 0.41 4.66
C LYS A 92 0.84 0.70 5.34
N LEU A 93 0.78 1.47 6.43
CA LEU A 93 1.89 1.64 7.35
C LEU A 93 1.63 0.76 8.57
N MET A 94 2.42 -0.29 8.75
CA MET A 94 2.24 -1.20 9.88
C MET A 94 2.72 -0.55 11.20
N PRO A 95 2.13 -0.92 12.34
CA PRO A 95 1.03 -1.87 12.49
C PRO A 95 -0.36 -1.25 12.22
N VAL A 96 -1.24 -2.03 11.63
CA VAL A 96 -2.69 -1.76 11.53
C VAL A 96 -3.48 -2.95 12.08
N SER A 97 -4.74 -2.75 12.48
CA SER A 97 -5.59 -3.87 12.91
C SER A 97 -5.83 -4.84 11.75
N ARG A 98 -5.88 -6.14 12.08
CA ARG A 98 -6.14 -7.21 11.09
C ARG A 98 -7.46 -6.97 10.35
N GLU A 99 -8.51 -6.58 11.05
CA GLU A 99 -9.81 -6.25 10.43
C GLU A 99 -9.70 -5.15 9.38
N ARG A 100 -8.99 -4.05 9.68
CA ARG A 100 -8.78 -2.95 8.71
C ARG A 100 -7.99 -3.43 7.50
N PHE A 101 -6.95 -4.21 7.74
CA PHE A 101 -6.10 -4.77 6.70
C PHE A 101 -6.86 -5.72 5.77
N ASP A 102 -7.58 -6.70 6.33
CA ASP A 102 -8.37 -7.68 5.58
C ASP A 102 -9.50 -6.99 4.79
N LYS A 103 -10.09 -5.92 5.33
CA LYS A 103 -11.10 -5.10 4.62
C LYS A 103 -10.53 -4.44 3.36
N ASP A 104 -9.33 -3.86 3.45
CA ASP A 104 -8.69 -3.21 2.30
C ASP A 104 -8.22 -4.24 1.26
N LEU A 105 -7.74 -5.41 1.69
CA LEU A 105 -7.48 -6.54 0.80
C LEU A 105 -8.75 -7.00 0.06
N THR A 106 -9.87 -7.14 0.77
CA THR A 106 -11.16 -7.56 0.18
C THR A 106 -11.63 -6.56 -0.89
N ARG A 107 -11.48 -5.26 -0.63
CA ARG A 107 -11.79 -4.19 -1.60
C ARG A 107 -10.91 -4.28 -2.85
N LEU A 108 -9.61 -4.49 -2.68
CA LEU A 108 -8.70 -4.64 -3.81
C LEU A 108 -8.98 -5.90 -4.63
N ALA A 109 -9.31 -7.02 -3.98
CA ALA A 109 -9.67 -8.25 -4.68
C ALA A 109 -10.96 -8.10 -5.49
N ALA A 110 -12.00 -7.49 -4.91
CA ALA A 110 -13.23 -7.19 -5.62
C ALA A 110 -13.01 -6.23 -6.81
N LEU A 111 -12.10 -5.26 -6.67
CA LEU A 111 -11.67 -4.41 -7.78
C LEU A 111 -10.99 -5.24 -8.88
N LYS A 112 -10.06 -6.13 -8.52
CA LYS A 112 -9.33 -6.97 -9.47
C LYS A 112 -10.26 -7.92 -10.24
N GLN A 113 -11.22 -8.53 -9.55
CA GLN A 113 -12.22 -9.40 -10.18
C GLN A 113 -13.08 -8.61 -11.18
N ARG A 114 -13.51 -7.40 -10.83
CA ARG A 114 -14.34 -6.57 -11.71
C ARG A 114 -13.57 -5.98 -12.89
N ARG A 115 -12.31 -5.62 -12.65
CA ARG A 115 -11.41 -4.93 -13.58
C ARG A 115 -10.10 -5.70 -13.71
N PRO A 116 -10.13 -6.89 -14.36
CA PRO A 116 -8.94 -7.73 -14.49
C PRO A 116 -7.83 -7.05 -15.29
N ASP A 117 -8.18 -6.06 -16.13
CA ASP A 117 -7.28 -5.20 -16.89
C ASP A 117 -6.41 -4.28 -16.02
N ILE A 118 -6.85 -3.99 -14.78
CA ILE A 118 -6.11 -3.16 -13.84
C ILE A 118 -5.17 -4.05 -13.02
N LYS A 119 -3.91 -3.64 -12.92
CA LYS A 119 -2.96 -4.25 -11.98
C LYS A 119 -3.25 -3.70 -10.58
N THR A 120 -3.43 -4.58 -9.61
CA THR A 120 -3.84 -4.20 -8.27
C THR A 120 -2.76 -4.57 -7.28
N TYR A 121 -2.22 -3.58 -6.57
CA TYR A 121 -1.14 -3.79 -5.61
C TYR A 121 -1.54 -3.37 -4.20
N LEU A 122 -1.05 -4.12 -3.22
CA LEU A 122 -0.95 -3.69 -1.84
C LEU A 122 0.51 -3.36 -1.55
N VAL A 123 0.75 -2.12 -1.13
CA VAL A 123 2.07 -1.61 -0.75
C VAL A 123 2.12 -1.51 0.77
N VAL A 124 3.01 -2.27 1.39
CA VAL A 124 3.14 -2.30 2.85
C VAL A 124 4.51 -1.80 3.27
N PHE A 125 4.50 -0.79 4.14
CA PHE A 125 5.68 -0.36 4.88
C PHE A 125 5.61 -0.98 6.27
N SER A 126 6.53 -1.89 6.55
CA SER A 126 6.71 -2.53 7.86
C SER A 126 7.94 -1.95 8.55
N TYR A 127 7.87 -1.82 9.86
CA TYR A 127 8.96 -1.28 10.66
C TYR A 127 9.23 -2.18 11.87
N GLY A 128 10.49 -2.26 12.28
CA GLY A 128 10.82 -2.75 13.62
C GLY A 128 10.21 -1.84 14.69
N ARG A 129 9.57 -2.43 15.71
CA ARG A 129 9.27 -1.72 16.97
C ARG A 129 10.45 -1.90 17.93
N PRO A 130 11.04 -0.82 18.46
CA PRO A 130 12.13 -0.94 19.43
C PRO A 130 11.73 -1.36 20.84
N ASP A 131 10.46 -1.18 21.22
CA ASP A 131 10.04 -1.29 22.64
C ASP A 131 8.84 -2.23 22.83
N ALA A 132 8.49 -3.03 21.82
CA ALA A 132 7.47 -4.05 22.00
C ALA A 132 8.06 -5.17 22.89
N PRO A 133 7.48 -5.47 24.08
CA PRO A 133 7.77 -6.73 24.72
C PRO A 133 7.50 -7.87 23.72
N PRO A 134 8.12 -9.06 23.85
CA PRO A 134 7.63 -10.24 23.14
C PRO A 134 6.16 -10.40 23.53
N ASP A 135 5.25 -9.96 22.65
CA ASP A 135 3.84 -9.81 22.99
C ASP A 135 3.27 -11.21 23.22
N GLY A 136 2.58 -11.39 24.36
CA GLY A 136 1.87 -12.61 24.75
C GLY A 136 0.73 -12.98 23.79
N GLY A 137 1.06 -13.36 22.57
CA GLY A 137 0.16 -13.97 21.59
C GLY A 137 -0.59 -13.04 20.65
N ARG A 138 -0.29 -11.73 20.57
CA ARG A 138 -1.07 -10.80 19.70
C ARG A 138 -0.56 -10.65 18.25
N TYR A 139 0.68 -11.02 17.94
CA TYR A 139 1.21 -11.01 16.57
C TYR A 139 2.16 -12.20 16.38
N PRO A 140 2.03 -13.01 15.30
CA PRO A 140 2.82 -14.21 15.12
C PRO A 140 4.30 -13.90 14.89
N GLU A 141 5.13 -14.85 15.28
CA GLU A 141 6.57 -14.75 15.49
C GLU A 141 7.38 -14.23 14.28
N GLY A 142 8.44 -13.48 14.61
CA GLY A 142 9.44 -12.95 13.68
C GLY A 142 9.64 -11.45 13.89
N ARG A 143 10.89 -11.02 14.11
CA ARG A 143 11.29 -9.62 14.38
C ARG A 143 10.84 -8.58 13.33
N TYR A 144 10.28 -9.03 12.20
CA TYR A 144 9.93 -8.21 11.04
C TYR A 144 8.59 -8.56 10.36
N ASN A 145 7.80 -9.50 10.90
CA ASN A 145 6.56 -9.97 10.27
C ASN A 145 5.33 -9.20 10.77
N ALA A 146 5.27 -7.90 10.46
CA ALA A 146 4.06 -7.10 10.71
C ALA A 146 2.99 -7.29 9.61
N VAL A 147 3.29 -7.95 8.49
CA VAL A 147 2.31 -8.26 7.44
C VAL A 147 1.51 -9.51 7.85
N PRO A 148 0.17 -9.44 7.97
CA PRO A 148 -0.64 -10.61 8.36
C PRO A 148 -0.39 -11.79 7.42
N ALA A 149 -0.26 -13.01 7.98
CA ALA A 149 -0.03 -14.22 7.18
C ALA A 149 -1.13 -14.46 6.12
N SER A 150 -2.37 -14.01 6.38
CA SER A 150 -3.47 -14.01 5.42
C SER A 150 -3.13 -13.28 4.11
N THR A 151 -2.26 -12.27 4.14
CA THR A 151 -1.82 -11.55 2.93
C THR A 151 -1.25 -12.49 1.87
N PHE A 152 -0.47 -13.48 2.30
CA PHE A 152 0.22 -14.42 1.40
C PHE A 152 -0.71 -15.50 0.83
N GLN A 153 -1.91 -15.64 1.37
CA GLN A 153 -2.94 -16.55 0.84
C GLN A 153 -3.69 -15.94 -0.35
N HIS A 154 -3.71 -14.61 -0.43
CA HIS A 154 -4.54 -13.88 -1.39
C HIS A 154 -3.76 -12.98 -2.34
N CYS A 155 -2.48 -12.78 -2.05
CA CYS A 155 -1.61 -11.93 -2.83
C CYS A 155 -0.26 -12.60 -3.05
N LYS A 156 0.31 -12.35 -4.22
CA LYS A 156 1.66 -12.74 -4.56
C LYS A 156 2.63 -11.64 -4.18
N LYS A 157 3.63 -11.94 -3.34
CA LYS A 157 4.75 -11.02 -3.09
C LYS A 157 5.54 -10.86 -4.39
N VAL A 158 5.54 -9.67 -4.98
CA VAL A 158 6.23 -9.39 -6.25
C VAL A 158 7.53 -8.63 -6.05
N ARG A 159 7.66 -7.85 -4.97
CA ARG A 159 8.89 -7.15 -4.60
C ARG A 159 9.02 -7.03 -3.09
N GLU A 160 10.26 -6.99 -2.66
CA GLU A 160 10.67 -6.71 -1.30
C GLU A 160 11.99 -5.92 -1.34
N PHE A 161 12.15 -4.98 -0.43
CA PHE A 161 13.45 -4.40 -0.09
C PHE A 161 13.39 -3.79 1.32
N SER A 162 14.54 -3.62 1.96
CA SER A 162 14.67 -2.82 3.17
C SER A 162 15.55 -1.59 2.92
N ILE A 163 15.35 -0.55 3.72
CA ILE A 163 16.23 0.60 3.82
C ILE A 163 16.56 0.78 5.29
N THR A 164 17.84 0.93 5.60
CA THR A 164 18.32 1.35 6.92
C THR A 164 19.03 2.70 6.85
N THR A 165 18.79 3.59 7.83
CA THR A 165 19.57 4.83 8.01
C THR A 165 20.66 4.70 9.08
N SER A 166 20.76 3.56 9.78
CA SER A 166 21.83 3.28 10.75
C SER A 166 21.91 1.79 11.08
N ASP A 167 23.09 1.18 10.87
CA ASP A 167 23.33 -0.23 11.23
C ASP A 167 23.36 -0.47 12.74
N LYS A 168 23.58 0.60 13.52
CA LYS A 168 23.66 0.53 14.99
C LYS A 168 22.31 0.64 15.67
N ASN A 169 21.24 0.98 14.94
CA ASN A 169 19.93 1.21 15.52
C ASN A 169 18.82 0.54 14.68
N PRO A 170 18.26 -0.61 15.12
CA PRO A 170 17.17 -1.28 14.40
C PRO A 170 15.89 -0.42 14.28
N LYS A 171 15.81 0.71 15.00
CA LYS A 171 14.77 1.75 14.86
C LYS A 171 14.74 2.43 13.49
N SER A 172 15.85 2.30 12.77
CA SER A 172 16.12 2.95 11.49
C SER A 172 15.92 2.01 10.31
N GLU A 173 15.27 0.85 10.46
CA GLU A 173 14.99 -0.05 9.34
C GLU A 173 13.51 0.01 8.92
N VAL A 174 13.29 0.21 7.61
CA VAL A 174 11.97 0.18 6.97
C VAL A 174 11.98 -0.93 5.93
N HIS A 175 11.11 -1.91 6.09
CA HIS A 175 10.85 -2.94 5.07
C HIS A 175 9.69 -2.50 4.20
N LEU A 176 9.89 -2.55 2.89
CA LEU A 176 8.83 -2.44 1.91
C LEU A 176 8.50 -3.82 1.35
N PHE A 177 7.21 -4.14 1.38
CA PHE A 177 6.64 -5.24 0.63
C PHE A 177 5.68 -4.71 -0.43
N VAL A 178 5.76 -5.25 -1.65
CA VAL A 178 4.75 -5.03 -2.69
C VAL A 178 4.13 -6.37 -3.03
N PHE A 179 2.81 -6.44 -2.85
CA PHE A 179 2.01 -7.61 -3.14
C PHE A 179 1.10 -7.31 -4.32
N GLU A 180 1.05 -8.22 -5.30
CA GLU A 180 0.04 -8.21 -6.35
C GLU A 180 -1.16 -9.03 -5.90
N VAL A 181 -2.36 -8.47 -6.05
CA VAL A 181 -3.60 -9.13 -5.64
C VAL A 181 -4.08 -10.03 -6.78
N ASP A 182 -4.22 -11.33 -6.51
CA ASP A 182 -4.54 -12.32 -7.55
C ASP A 182 -6.05 -12.42 -7.82
N GLY A 183 -6.91 -11.70 -7.08
CA GLY A 183 -8.33 -11.50 -7.38
C GLY A 183 -9.25 -12.71 -7.26
N VAL A 184 -8.71 -13.93 -7.18
CA VAL A 184 -9.48 -15.19 -7.15
C VAL A 184 -9.71 -15.73 -5.74
N SER A 185 -8.77 -15.51 -4.80
CA SER A 185 -8.74 -16.25 -3.52
C SER A 185 -9.52 -15.61 -2.36
N LEU A 186 -10.34 -14.58 -2.58
CA LEU A 186 -10.95 -13.75 -1.52
C LEU A 186 -12.50 -13.69 -1.54
N ILE A 187 -13.14 -14.49 -2.40
CA ILE A 187 -14.61 -14.55 -2.55
C ILE A 187 -15.07 -15.99 -2.38
#